data_AF-A0A3M0W997-F1
#
_entry.id   AF-A0A3M0W997-F1
#
_cell.length_a   1.000
_cell.length_b   1.000
_cell.length_c   1.000
_cell.angle_alpha   90.00
_cell.angle_beta   90.00
_cell.angle_gamma   90.00
#
_symmetry.space_group_name_H-M   'P 1'
#
loop_
_entity.id
_entity.type
_entity.pdbx_description
1 polymer ?
#
loop_
_entity_poly.entity_id
_entity_poly.type
_entity_poly.pdbx_seq_one_letter_code
_entity_poly.pdbx_strand_id
1 'polypeptide(L)'
;MAPSLNLPDFDSLPVVEGFPQGTAWGIFDKDGKKDVLGSLNLLTPDVVKEAYKEARDGVSISLNWPLGAQHTPGFNRKTLHHHVIDFSKTPLAGHGFDDEISFNTQCSSQWDSLVHYLHQPTATAYNGFKPTQEGLIQAFGEQDTTGKLPTLHHWHTRGGLVGRGVLLDYRAWKASKGETYSPFDDKPVTIAELEEIAEWEKVELREGDILIVRTGYTEDLSRPGITGEEQAALLASHKAIGVEGNVAAAKWFWNHHFSAVAGDALAFEVLPARREDGSVGGINELVLHQYFLALFGLNIGELWDLKALGEHAQKVGRYSFLLTSVPLNVPGAVGSPPNALALF
;
A
#
# COMPACT_ATOMS: atom_id res chain seq x y z
N MET A 1 18.40 -5.20 -16.92
CA MET A 1 18.33 -4.37 -15.71
C MET A 1 18.41 -2.92 -16.12
N ALA A 2 17.55 -2.07 -15.58
CA ALA A 2 17.57 -0.63 -15.80
C ALA A 2 18.81 0.00 -15.11
N PRO A 3 19.31 1.14 -15.59
CA PRO A 3 20.35 1.88 -14.88
C PRO A 3 19.82 2.37 -13.52
N SER A 4 20.65 2.28 -12.47
CA SER A 4 20.32 2.84 -11.16
C SER A 4 20.24 4.36 -11.22
N LEU A 5 19.31 4.94 -10.45
CA LEU A 5 19.16 6.37 -10.25
C LEU A 5 20.23 6.98 -9.33
N ASN A 6 21.09 6.14 -8.72
CA ASN A 6 22.16 6.55 -7.79
C ASN A 6 21.64 7.44 -6.65
N LEU A 7 20.53 7.02 -6.04
CA LEU A 7 19.97 7.71 -4.87
C LEU A 7 20.90 7.53 -3.66
N PRO A 8 20.93 8.51 -2.74
CA PRO A 8 21.68 8.36 -1.50
C PRO A 8 21.03 7.30 -0.60
N ASP A 9 21.86 6.54 0.11
CA ASP A 9 21.41 5.69 1.22
C ASP A 9 20.79 6.54 2.34
N PHE A 10 20.02 5.90 3.22
CA PHE A 10 19.26 6.53 4.30
C PHE A 10 20.11 7.46 5.18
N ASP A 11 21.31 7.02 5.56
CA ASP A 11 22.22 7.81 6.42
C ASP A 11 22.90 8.96 5.64
N SER A 12 22.90 8.89 4.31
CA SER A 12 23.48 9.90 3.43
C SER A 12 22.42 10.89 2.90
N LEU A 13 21.15 10.69 3.26
CA LEU A 13 20.09 11.64 2.93
C LEU A 13 20.38 13.01 3.57
N PRO A 14 20.14 14.13 2.84
CA PRO A 14 20.31 15.46 3.39
C PRO A 14 19.48 15.67 4.67
N VAL A 15 20.06 16.38 5.63
CA VAL A 15 19.35 16.76 6.85
C VAL A 15 18.25 17.77 6.51
N VAL A 16 17.04 17.49 6.96
CA VAL A 16 15.92 18.43 6.90
C VAL A 16 15.65 18.95 8.31
N GLU A 17 15.82 20.25 8.51
CA GLU A 17 15.70 20.87 9.83
C GLU A 17 14.32 20.62 10.44
N GLY A 18 14.29 20.11 11.69
CA GLY A 18 13.06 19.80 12.41
C GLY A 18 12.46 18.42 12.10
N PHE A 19 13.13 17.59 11.30
CA PHE A 19 12.71 16.23 10.95
C PHE A 19 13.80 15.22 11.32
N PRO A 20 13.44 13.94 11.55
CA PRO A 20 14.44 12.90 11.78
C PRO A 20 15.27 12.62 10.51
N GLN A 21 16.45 12.01 10.70
CA GLN A 21 17.25 11.47 9.60
C GLN A 21 16.39 10.54 8.74
N GLY A 22 16.61 10.52 7.43
CA GLY A 22 15.78 9.76 6.50
C GLY A 22 14.71 10.57 5.78
N THR A 23 14.67 11.89 5.94
CA THR A 23 13.69 12.72 5.21
C THR A 23 14.17 12.93 3.77
N ALA A 24 13.47 12.34 2.79
CA ALA A 24 13.89 12.31 1.37
C ALA A 24 13.32 13.46 0.53
N TRP A 25 13.01 14.59 1.16
CA TRP A 25 12.43 15.75 0.50
C TRP A 25 13.43 16.40 -0.46
N GLY A 26 12.92 16.91 -1.58
CA GLY A 26 13.76 17.51 -2.61
C GLY A 26 14.50 16.53 -3.53
N ILE A 27 14.59 15.24 -3.19
CA ILE A 27 15.32 14.23 -4.00
C ILE A 27 14.73 14.10 -5.40
N PHE A 28 13.41 14.17 -5.53
CA PHE A 28 12.69 14.04 -6.80
C PHE A 28 12.22 15.37 -7.39
N ASP A 29 12.54 16.50 -6.76
CA ASP A 29 12.16 17.83 -7.25
C ASP A 29 12.78 18.08 -8.63
N LYS A 30 12.01 18.72 -9.52
CA LYS A 30 12.45 19.03 -10.88
C LYS A 30 12.11 20.46 -11.23
N ASP A 31 13.07 21.15 -11.86
CA ASP A 31 12.90 22.52 -12.35
C ASP A 31 12.39 23.50 -11.28
N GLY A 32 12.85 23.33 -10.03
CA GLY A 32 12.43 24.14 -8.89
C GLY A 32 10.99 23.91 -8.42
N LYS A 33 10.33 22.85 -8.90
CA LYS A 33 9.01 22.42 -8.44
C LYS A 33 9.13 21.22 -7.51
N LYS A 34 8.37 21.30 -6.42
CA LYS A 34 8.21 20.20 -5.48
C LYS A 34 7.55 19.01 -6.15
N ASP A 35 8.16 17.85 -6.00
CA ASP A 35 7.58 16.58 -6.43
C ASP A 35 6.35 16.20 -5.58
N VAL A 36 5.40 15.49 -6.22
CA VAL A 36 4.14 15.03 -5.62
C VAL A 36 3.91 13.52 -5.74
N LEU A 37 4.88 12.78 -6.26
CA LEU A 37 4.79 11.35 -6.55
C LEU A 37 5.67 10.48 -5.65
N GLY A 38 6.69 11.09 -5.02
CA GLY A 38 7.69 10.45 -4.18
C GLY A 38 8.41 9.31 -4.91
N SER A 39 8.47 8.16 -4.26
CA SER A 39 9.18 6.97 -4.72
C SER A 39 8.64 6.39 -6.03
N LEU A 40 7.43 6.77 -6.49
CA LEU A 40 6.96 6.36 -7.82
C LEU A 40 7.80 6.94 -8.97
N ASN A 41 8.64 7.94 -8.70
CA ASN A 41 9.63 8.43 -9.66
C ASN A 41 10.71 7.38 -9.99
N LEU A 42 10.87 6.34 -9.16
CA LEU A 42 11.76 5.20 -9.42
C LEU A 42 11.26 4.32 -10.58
N LEU A 43 9.96 4.36 -10.89
CA LEU A 43 9.36 3.68 -12.04
C LEU A 43 9.65 4.45 -13.34
N THR A 44 10.93 4.52 -13.71
CA THR A 44 11.41 5.13 -14.95
C THR A 44 10.98 4.30 -16.17
N PRO A 45 11.02 4.86 -17.40
CA PRO A 45 10.70 4.10 -18.60
C PRO A 45 11.51 2.80 -18.75
N ASP A 46 12.78 2.80 -18.36
CA ASP A 46 13.64 1.61 -18.42
C ASP A 46 13.24 0.57 -17.37
N VAL A 47 12.94 1.00 -16.13
CA VAL A 47 12.45 0.11 -15.06
C VAL A 47 11.12 -0.55 -15.47
N VAL A 48 10.19 0.24 -15.99
CA VAL A 48 8.88 -0.26 -16.48
C VAL A 48 9.06 -1.23 -17.64
N LYS A 49 9.97 -0.95 -18.58
CA LYS A 49 10.27 -1.84 -19.70
C LYS A 49 10.87 -3.18 -19.26
N GLU A 50 11.70 -3.17 -18.22
CA GLU A 50 12.18 -4.43 -17.62
C GLU A 50 11.02 -5.20 -16.95
N ALA A 51 10.11 -4.51 -16.26
CA ALA A 51 8.93 -5.12 -15.65
C ALA A 51 7.99 -5.76 -16.68
N TYR A 52 7.85 -5.20 -17.89
CA TYR A 52 7.07 -5.83 -18.97
C TYR A 52 7.54 -7.23 -19.33
N LYS A 53 8.80 -7.56 -19.06
CA LYS A 53 9.30 -8.90 -19.28
C LYS A 53 8.74 -9.90 -18.29
N GLU A 54 8.09 -9.50 -17.20
CA GLU A 54 7.57 -10.45 -16.21
C GLU A 54 6.27 -11.14 -16.67
N ALA A 55 5.47 -10.50 -17.55
CA ALA A 55 4.22 -11.04 -18.09
C ALA A 55 4.48 -12.00 -19.27
N ARG A 56 4.59 -13.30 -18.99
CA ARG A 56 4.96 -14.38 -19.93
C ARG A 56 4.00 -15.57 -19.96
N ASP A 57 3.27 -15.81 -18.89
CA ASP A 57 2.43 -17.01 -18.70
C ASP A 57 0.99 -16.76 -19.14
N GLY A 58 0.59 -15.49 -19.31
CA GLY A 58 -0.78 -15.12 -19.70
C GLY A 58 -1.78 -15.29 -18.56
N VAL A 59 -1.30 -15.19 -17.32
CA VAL A 59 -2.13 -15.30 -16.11
C VAL A 59 -2.27 -13.92 -15.47
N SER A 60 -3.51 -13.53 -15.19
CA SER A 60 -3.83 -12.29 -14.47
C SER A 60 -4.53 -12.61 -13.15
N ILE A 61 -4.06 -12.03 -12.05
CA ILE A 61 -4.60 -12.24 -10.70
C ILE A 61 -5.02 -10.90 -10.14
N SER A 62 -6.31 -10.77 -9.79
CA SER A 62 -6.83 -9.61 -9.05
C SER A 62 -6.34 -9.65 -7.61
N LEU A 63 -5.80 -8.52 -7.15
CA LEU A 63 -5.32 -8.35 -5.77
C LEU A 63 -6.29 -7.53 -4.91
N ASN A 64 -7.51 -7.32 -5.43
CA ASN A 64 -8.52 -6.47 -4.82
C ASN A 64 -9.45 -7.32 -3.95
N TRP A 65 -9.34 -7.14 -2.64
CA TRP A 65 -10.26 -7.69 -1.66
C TRP A 65 -11.65 -7.07 -1.86
N PRO A 66 -12.75 -7.84 -1.83
CA PRO A 66 -14.07 -7.31 -2.14
C PRO A 66 -14.44 -6.12 -1.23
N LEU A 67 -15.04 -5.09 -1.81
CA LEU A 67 -15.65 -4.02 -1.01
C LEU A 67 -16.74 -4.63 -0.13
N GLY A 68 -16.70 -4.34 1.16
CA GLY A 68 -17.61 -4.93 2.16
C GLY A 68 -17.21 -6.33 2.67
N ALA A 69 -16.04 -6.86 2.29
CA ALA A 69 -15.55 -8.13 2.82
C ALA A 69 -15.24 -8.07 4.33
N GLN A 70 -14.81 -6.90 4.84
CA GLN A 70 -14.80 -6.63 6.27
C GLN A 70 -16.18 -6.14 6.70
N HIS A 71 -16.89 -6.95 7.49
CA HIS A 71 -18.25 -6.66 7.93
C HIS A 71 -18.33 -5.33 8.71
N THR A 72 -17.40 -5.14 9.66
CA THR A 72 -17.27 -3.92 10.45
C THR A 72 -15.85 -3.37 10.29
N PRO A 73 -15.65 -2.39 9.38
CA PRO A 73 -14.38 -1.71 9.23
C PRO A 73 -13.91 -1.05 10.54
N GLY A 74 -12.59 -1.09 10.79
CA GLY A 74 -11.98 -0.41 11.94
C GLY A 74 -12.13 1.11 11.89
N PHE A 75 -11.76 1.79 12.98
CA PHE A 75 -11.71 3.26 13.07
C PHE A 75 -13.04 3.97 12.76
N ASN A 76 -14.17 3.32 13.03
CA ASN A 76 -15.51 3.85 12.76
C ASN A 76 -15.73 4.21 11.26
N ARG A 77 -14.98 3.56 10.36
CA ARG A 77 -15.06 3.79 8.91
C ARG A 77 -16.40 3.30 8.37
N LYS A 78 -16.97 4.06 7.44
CA LYS A 78 -18.19 3.69 6.72
C LYS A 78 -17.97 2.41 5.91
N THR A 79 -18.82 1.41 6.12
CA THR A 79 -18.86 0.17 5.32
C THR A 79 -19.44 0.41 3.92
N LEU A 80 -19.41 -0.61 3.06
CA LEU A 80 -20.02 -0.54 1.73
C LEU A 80 -21.54 -0.39 1.85
N HIS A 81 -22.07 0.66 1.23
CA HIS A 81 -23.48 0.77 0.89
C HIS A 81 -23.63 0.70 -0.63
N HIS A 82 -24.47 -0.22 -1.11
CA HIS A 82 -24.74 -0.47 -2.51
C HIS A 82 -26.23 -0.30 -2.77
N HIS A 83 -26.58 0.69 -3.60
CA HIS A 83 -27.96 0.99 -3.99
C HIS A 83 -28.15 0.68 -5.47
N VAL A 84 -28.96 -0.34 -5.78
CA VAL A 84 -29.26 -0.73 -7.16
C VAL A 84 -30.49 -0.02 -7.67
N ILE A 85 -30.35 0.66 -8.81
CA ILE A 85 -31.42 1.33 -9.54
C ILE A 85 -31.91 0.40 -10.64
N ASP A 86 -33.17 -0.01 -10.56
CA ASP A 86 -33.85 -0.84 -11.56
C ASP A 86 -34.63 0.06 -12.52
N PHE A 87 -34.20 0.13 -13.78
CA PHE A 87 -34.79 1.05 -14.77
C PHE A 87 -36.27 0.83 -15.02
N SER A 88 -36.76 -0.40 -14.80
CA SER A 88 -38.19 -0.71 -14.95
C SER A 88 -39.06 -0.01 -13.91
N LYS A 89 -38.45 0.42 -12.80
CA LYS A 89 -39.08 1.15 -11.69
C LYS A 89 -38.81 2.65 -11.75
N THR A 90 -38.12 3.13 -12.78
CA THR A 90 -37.85 4.56 -13.01
C THR A 90 -38.74 5.11 -14.13
N PRO A 91 -38.83 6.45 -14.29
CA PRO A 91 -39.53 7.06 -15.43
C PRO A 91 -39.02 6.65 -16.81
N LEU A 92 -37.80 6.09 -16.91
CA LEU A 92 -37.26 5.54 -18.15
C LEU A 92 -38.10 4.35 -18.66
N ALA A 93 -38.72 3.58 -17.75
CA ALA A 93 -39.51 2.38 -18.05
C ALA A 93 -38.78 1.36 -18.96
N GLY A 94 -37.45 1.28 -18.85
CA GLY A 94 -36.59 0.38 -19.62
C GLY A 94 -36.22 -0.89 -18.88
N HIS A 95 -35.41 -1.75 -19.52
CA HIS A 95 -34.80 -2.92 -18.89
C HIS A 95 -33.30 -2.69 -18.75
N GLY A 96 -32.83 -2.60 -17.51
CA GLY A 96 -31.43 -2.34 -17.18
C GLY A 96 -31.27 -1.99 -15.70
N PHE A 97 -30.02 -1.93 -15.26
CA PHE A 97 -29.66 -1.57 -13.90
C PHE A 97 -28.50 -0.58 -13.92
N ASP A 98 -28.59 0.44 -13.08
CA ASP A 98 -27.44 1.21 -12.59
C ASP A 98 -27.28 0.95 -11.10
N ASP A 99 -26.17 1.38 -10.53
CA ASP A 99 -25.94 1.36 -9.10
C ASP A 99 -25.22 2.60 -8.57
N GLU A 100 -25.40 2.86 -7.28
CA GLU A 100 -24.64 3.84 -6.52
C GLU A 100 -23.91 3.11 -5.39
N ILE A 101 -22.61 3.34 -5.28
CA ILE A 101 -21.78 2.82 -4.20
C ILE A 101 -21.27 3.96 -3.33
N SER A 102 -21.27 3.75 -2.01
CA SER A 102 -20.63 4.68 -1.08
C SER A 102 -19.96 3.91 0.07
N PHE A 103 -18.71 4.22 0.31
CA PHE A 103 -17.84 3.51 1.25
C PHE A 103 -16.71 4.45 1.71
N ASN A 104 -16.02 4.10 2.78
CA ASN A 104 -14.77 4.78 3.15
C ASN A 104 -13.61 4.17 2.36
N THR A 105 -12.76 4.98 1.72
CA THR A 105 -11.67 4.51 0.84
C THR A 105 -10.60 3.68 1.56
N GLN A 106 -10.62 3.65 2.90
CA GLN A 106 -9.73 2.86 3.75
C GLN A 106 -10.41 1.62 4.36
N CYS A 107 -11.54 1.13 3.81
CA CYS A 107 -12.31 0.02 4.39
C CYS A 107 -12.09 -1.37 3.77
N SER A 108 -11.29 -1.48 2.71
CA SER A 108 -10.92 -2.74 2.04
C SER A 108 -9.52 -2.57 1.44
N SER A 109 -9.13 -3.38 0.44
CA SER A 109 -7.88 -3.14 -0.29
C SER A 109 -7.77 -1.68 -0.69
N GLN A 110 -6.63 -1.05 -0.39
CA GLN A 110 -6.44 0.37 -0.62
C GLN A 110 -5.01 0.71 -1.05
N TRP A 111 -4.86 1.93 -1.55
CA TRP A 111 -3.65 2.73 -1.52
C TRP A 111 -3.86 3.94 -0.63
N ASP A 112 -2.81 4.26 0.13
CA ASP A 112 -2.67 5.49 0.87
C ASP A 112 -1.89 6.52 0.07
N SER A 113 -2.47 7.72 -0.07
CA SER A 113 -1.76 8.87 -0.61
C SER A 113 -0.69 9.37 0.36
N LEU A 114 0.20 10.23 -0.12
CA LEU A 114 1.22 10.88 0.72
C LEU A 114 0.63 11.96 1.66
N VAL A 115 -0.69 12.17 1.62
CA VAL A 115 -1.44 13.00 2.59
C VAL A 115 -2.31 12.18 3.53
N HIS A 116 -2.27 10.84 3.48
CA HIS A 116 -3.06 9.98 4.35
C HIS A 116 -2.62 10.04 5.82
N TYR A 117 -1.32 9.92 6.04
CA TYR A 117 -0.72 9.93 7.36
C TYR A 117 0.47 10.90 7.37
N LEU A 118 0.37 11.93 8.21
CA LEU A 118 1.35 13.02 8.25
C LEU A 118 2.44 12.73 9.28
N HIS A 119 3.55 13.46 9.19
CA HIS A 119 4.53 13.51 10.28
C HIS A 119 3.86 14.18 11.50
N GLN A 120 3.58 13.38 12.52
CA GLN A 120 2.67 13.73 13.61
C GLN A 120 3.13 14.96 14.40
N PRO A 121 4.43 15.14 14.74
CA PRO A 121 4.90 16.33 15.46
C PRO A 121 4.71 17.64 14.70
N THR A 122 4.66 17.62 13.37
CA THR A 122 4.69 18.83 12.52
C THR A 122 3.45 19.03 11.66
N ALA A 123 2.52 18.07 11.65
CA ALA A 123 1.35 18.03 10.76
C ALA A 123 1.71 18.30 9.28
N THR A 124 2.83 17.73 8.83
CA THR A 124 3.38 17.98 7.49
C THR A 124 3.41 16.68 6.69
N ALA A 125 2.98 16.75 5.43
CA ALA A 125 3.01 15.67 4.44
C ALA A 125 4.36 15.60 3.73
N TYR A 126 4.49 14.67 2.78
CA TYR A 126 5.64 14.60 1.86
C TYR A 126 6.05 15.98 1.34
N ASN A 127 7.35 16.20 1.22
CA ASN A 127 7.97 17.40 0.64
C ASN A 127 7.53 18.73 1.28
N GLY A 128 7.11 18.71 2.54
CA GLY A 128 6.73 19.91 3.28
C GLY A 128 5.31 20.41 3.00
N PHE A 129 4.48 19.64 2.30
CA PHE A 129 3.10 20.04 2.02
C PHE A 129 2.25 20.03 3.31
N LYS A 130 1.28 20.95 3.40
CA LYS A 130 0.37 21.07 4.55
C LYS A 130 -1.08 20.98 4.05
N PRO A 131 -1.62 19.77 3.87
CA PRO A 131 -2.99 19.62 3.39
C PRO A 131 -3.99 20.15 4.42
N THR A 132 -5.08 20.73 3.94
CA THR A 132 -6.28 21.02 4.74
C THR A 132 -7.46 20.26 4.16
N GLN A 133 -8.51 20.09 4.94
CA GLN A 133 -9.74 19.44 4.46
C GLN A 133 -10.29 20.15 3.21
N GLU A 134 -10.32 21.48 3.22
CA GLU A 134 -10.80 22.30 2.12
C GLU A 134 -9.92 22.16 0.88
N GLY A 135 -8.58 22.05 1.04
CA GLY A 135 -7.65 21.88 -0.07
C GLY A 135 -7.74 20.50 -0.74
N LEU A 136 -8.27 19.50 -0.04
CA LEU A 136 -8.47 18.14 -0.56
C LEU A 136 -9.83 17.97 -1.27
N ILE A 137 -10.81 18.84 -1.01
CA ILE A 137 -12.09 18.82 -1.70
C ILE A 137 -11.97 19.67 -2.97
N GLN A 138 -11.83 18.99 -4.12
CA GLN A 138 -11.55 19.64 -5.40
C GLN A 138 -12.69 19.42 -6.39
N ALA A 139 -13.41 20.49 -6.72
CA ALA A 139 -14.56 20.45 -7.61
C ALA A 139 -14.17 20.36 -9.10
N PHE A 140 -15.15 20.10 -9.95
CA PHE A 140 -14.95 20.11 -11.40
C PHE A 140 -14.46 21.48 -11.89
N GLY A 141 -13.33 21.50 -12.61
CA GLY A 141 -12.70 22.73 -13.12
C GLY A 141 -11.71 23.37 -12.15
N GLU A 142 -11.68 22.92 -10.88
CA GLU A 142 -10.79 23.43 -9.82
C GLU A 142 -9.78 22.39 -9.35
N GLN A 143 -9.67 21.28 -10.08
CA GLN A 143 -8.74 20.21 -9.75
C GLN A 143 -7.30 20.70 -9.76
N ASP A 144 -6.51 20.22 -8.81
CA ASP A 144 -5.08 20.46 -8.79
C ASP A 144 -4.40 19.71 -9.94
N THR A 145 -4.09 20.45 -11.00
CA THR A 145 -3.30 19.98 -12.13
C THR A 145 -1.83 20.40 -12.04
N THR A 146 -1.47 21.12 -10.98
CA THR A 146 -0.19 21.81 -10.84
C THR A 146 0.74 21.18 -9.80
N GLY A 147 0.22 20.23 -9.00
CA GLY A 147 1.00 19.54 -7.96
C GLY A 147 1.12 20.37 -6.68
N LYS A 148 0.02 20.97 -6.21
CA LYS A 148 -0.07 21.66 -4.92
C LYS A 148 -0.13 20.68 -3.75
N LEU A 149 -0.71 19.48 -3.92
CA LEU A 149 -0.79 18.45 -2.89
C LEU A 149 -0.47 17.04 -3.45
N PRO A 150 0.21 16.17 -2.68
CA PRO A 150 0.63 14.86 -3.17
C PRO A 150 -0.47 13.79 -3.01
N THR A 151 -1.58 13.99 -3.72
CA THR A 151 -2.77 13.12 -3.70
C THR A 151 -2.79 12.12 -4.86
N LEU A 152 -3.57 11.03 -4.72
CA LEU A 152 -3.49 9.89 -5.66
C LEU A 152 -3.88 10.21 -7.10
N HIS A 153 -4.70 11.24 -7.35
CA HIS A 153 -5.12 11.57 -8.72
C HIS A 153 -3.94 11.93 -9.64
N HIS A 154 -2.81 12.40 -9.07
CA HIS A 154 -1.59 12.66 -9.82
C HIS A 154 -1.01 11.40 -10.48
N TRP A 155 -1.31 10.20 -9.97
CA TRP A 155 -0.89 8.95 -10.60
C TRP A 155 -1.42 8.81 -12.03
N HIS A 156 -2.61 9.34 -12.34
CA HIS A 156 -3.14 9.26 -13.70
C HIS A 156 -2.30 10.02 -14.71
N THR A 157 -1.68 11.14 -14.29
CA THR A 157 -0.84 11.96 -15.18
C THR A 157 0.43 11.24 -15.63
N ARG A 158 0.89 10.25 -14.85
CA ARG A 158 2.03 9.37 -15.19
C ARG A 158 1.60 8.02 -15.79
N GLY A 159 0.30 7.76 -15.95
CA GLY A 159 -0.22 6.49 -16.46
C GLY A 159 -0.50 5.41 -15.40
N GLY A 160 -0.65 5.81 -14.13
CA GLY A 160 -0.89 4.90 -13.00
C GLY A 160 0.40 4.34 -12.39
N LEU A 161 0.27 3.24 -11.66
CA LEU A 161 1.40 2.43 -11.21
C LEU A 161 1.54 1.24 -12.15
N VAL A 162 2.68 1.15 -12.82
CA VAL A 162 3.08 -0.01 -13.62
C VAL A 162 4.54 -0.28 -13.28
N GLY A 163 4.85 -1.49 -12.82
CA GLY A 163 6.19 -1.83 -12.35
C GLY A 163 6.32 -3.30 -12.02
N ARG A 164 7.49 -3.69 -11.52
CA ARG A 164 7.72 -5.07 -11.08
C ARG A 164 7.23 -5.23 -9.65
N GLY A 165 6.23 -6.08 -9.45
CA GLY A 165 5.83 -6.52 -8.13
C GLY A 165 6.71 -7.69 -7.67
N VAL A 166 7.09 -7.69 -6.40
CA VAL A 166 7.75 -8.81 -5.74
C VAL A 166 6.96 -9.21 -4.51
N LEU A 167 6.52 -10.46 -4.46
CA LEU A 167 5.86 -11.05 -3.30
C LEU A 167 6.93 -11.63 -2.36
N LEU A 168 6.85 -11.30 -1.07
CA LEU A 168 7.46 -12.05 0.02
C LEU A 168 6.35 -12.75 0.81
N ASP A 169 6.24 -14.07 0.65
CA ASP A 169 5.14 -14.88 1.19
C ASP A 169 5.48 -15.44 2.58
N TYR A 170 5.35 -14.59 3.60
CA TYR A 170 5.57 -14.97 5.00
C TYR A 170 4.69 -16.16 5.43
N ARG A 171 3.44 -16.23 4.93
CA ARG A 171 2.53 -17.33 5.23
C ARG A 171 3.03 -18.66 4.69
N ALA A 172 3.43 -18.71 3.41
CA ALA A 172 3.97 -19.92 2.81
C ALA A 172 5.30 -20.33 3.46
N TRP A 173 6.15 -19.36 3.77
CA TRP A 173 7.43 -19.59 4.42
C TRP A 173 7.28 -20.18 5.83
N LYS A 174 6.40 -19.63 6.67
CA LYS A 174 6.10 -20.21 8.00
C LYS A 174 5.54 -21.62 7.89
N ALA A 175 4.62 -21.86 6.96
CA ALA A 175 4.09 -23.20 6.69
C ALA A 175 5.20 -24.19 6.28
N SER A 176 6.18 -23.76 5.49
CA SER A 176 7.32 -24.60 5.09
C SER A 176 8.22 -25.03 6.27
N LYS A 177 8.26 -24.21 7.33
CA LYS A 177 8.96 -24.50 8.59
C LYS A 177 8.11 -25.30 9.59
N GLY A 178 6.84 -25.58 9.27
CA GLY A 178 5.88 -26.20 10.20
C GLY A 178 5.50 -25.28 11.37
N GLU A 179 5.68 -23.97 11.21
CA GLU A 179 5.36 -22.97 12.22
C GLU A 179 3.94 -22.43 12.03
N THR A 180 3.19 -22.29 13.12
CA THR A 180 1.88 -21.65 13.14
C THR A 180 1.95 -20.26 13.77
N TYR A 181 1.10 -19.36 13.32
CA TYR A 181 0.92 -18.01 13.89
C TYR A 181 -0.50 -17.53 13.61
N SER A 182 -0.89 -16.44 14.26
CA SER A 182 -2.14 -15.72 13.97
C SER A 182 -1.82 -14.39 13.29
N PRO A 183 -2.47 -14.04 12.16
CA PRO A 183 -2.38 -12.69 11.61
C PRO A 183 -3.00 -11.61 12.51
N PHE A 184 -3.75 -12.00 13.56
CA PHE A 184 -4.42 -11.10 14.50
C PHE A 184 -3.66 -10.94 15.83
N ASP A 185 -2.37 -11.31 15.83
CA ASP A 185 -1.43 -11.08 16.93
C ASP A 185 -0.46 -9.94 16.59
N ASP A 186 0.32 -9.49 17.57
CA ASP A 186 1.27 -8.37 17.47
C ASP A 186 2.72 -8.82 17.31
N LYS A 187 2.94 -10.01 16.74
CA LYS A 187 4.28 -10.48 16.38
C LYS A 187 4.69 -9.84 15.05
N PRO A 188 5.76 -9.03 15.01
CA PRO A 188 6.19 -8.41 13.76
C PRO A 188 6.82 -9.42 12.80
N VAL A 189 6.71 -9.14 11.51
CA VAL A 189 7.58 -9.69 10.47
C VAL A 189 8.86 -8.85 10.47
N THR A 190 9.97 -9.45 10.87
CA THR A 190 11.25 -8.72 10.97
C THR A 190 11.93 -8.57 9.61
N ILE A 191 12.81 -7.58 9.46
CA ILE A 191 13.63 -7.41 8.26
C ILE A 191 14.48 -8.65 7.98
N ALA A 192 15.04 -9.27 9.02
CA ALA A 192 15.78 -10.53 8.88
C ALA A 192 14.89 -11.65 8.32
N GLU A 193 13.63 -11.74 8.75
CA GLU A 193 12.68 -12.71 8.18
C GLU A 193 12.32 -12.36 6.73
N LEU A 194 12.18 -11.08 6.36
CA LEU A 194 11.95 -10.68 4.97
C LEU A 194 13.13 -11.09 4.06
N GLU A 195 14.36 -10.94 4.54
CA GLU A 195 15.57 -11.40 3.83
C GLU A 195 15.61 -12.93 3.73
N GLU A 196 15.32 -13.66 4.81
CA GLU A 196 15.22 -15.13 4.78
C GLU A 196 14.13 -15.62 3.81
N ILE A 197 13.02 -14.90 3.68
CA ILE A 197 11.95 -15.21 2.72
C ILE A 197 12.45 -14.99 1.30
N ALA A 198 13.07 -13.85 1.00
CA ALA A 198 13.61 -13.56 -0.33
C ALA A 198 14.64 -14.61 -0.77
N GLU A 199 15.51 -15.05 0.15
CA GLU A 199 16.45 -16.15 -0.09
C GLU A 199 15.77 -17.49 -0.34
N TRP A 200 14.75 -17.84 0.47
CA TRP A 200 13.97 -19.07 0.32
C TRP A 200 13.21 -19.13 -1.02
N GLU A 201 12.61 -18.01 -1.41
CA GLU A 201 11.91 -17.81 -2.68
C GLU A 201 12.87 -17.69 -3.88
N LYS A 202 14.15 -17.46 -3.61
CA LYS A 202 15.21 -17.18 -4.60
C LYS A 202 14.85 -15.99 -5.48
N VAL A 203 14.29 -14.96 -4.87
CA VAL A 203 13.91 -13.71 -5.54
C VAL A 203 14.88 -12.60 -5.17
N GLU A 204 15.34 -11.88 -6.20
CA GLU A 204 16.21 -10.72 -6.03
C GLU A 204 15.35 -9.46 -5.96
N LEU A 205 15.51 -8.71 -4.86
CA LEU A 205 14.96 -7.38 -4.67
C LEU A 205 15.79 -6.37 -5.48
N ARG A 206 15.12 -5.52 -6.26
CA ARG A 206 15.76 -4.54 -7.14
C ARG A 206 15.18 -3.15 -6.92
N GLU A 207 16.00 -2.15 -7.20
CA GLU A 207 15.58 -0.76 -7.28
C GLU A 207 14.34 -0.61 -8.19
N GLY A 208 13.34 0.09 -7.68
CA GLY A 208 12.08 0.35 -8.36
C GLY A 208 11.00 -0.72 -8.15
N ASP A 209 11.29 -1.83 -7.46
CA ASP A 209 10.29 -2.84 -7.15
C ASP A 209 9.13 -2.29 -6.31
N ILE A 210 7.98 -2.92 -6.44
CA ILE A 210 6.87 -2.80 -5.50
C ILE A 210 6.91 -4.02 -4.59
N LEU A 211 7.27 -3.83 -3.33
CA LEU A 211 7.36 -4.93 -2.36
C LEU A 211 5.97 -5.26 -1.81
N ILE A 212 5.59 -6.54 -1.86
CA ILE A 212 4.30 -7.03 -1.40
C ILE A 212 4.52 -8.10 -0.34
N VAL A 213 3.98 -7.93 0.86
CA VAL A 213 4.12 -8.91 1.96
C VAL A 213 2.79 -9.62 2.21
N ARG A 214 2.77 -10.95 2.07
CA ARG A 214 1.60 -11.78 2.38
C ARG A 214 1.71 -12.41 3.76
N THR A 215 0.82 -11.99 4.65
CA THR A 215 0.70 -12.46 6.03
C THR A 215 -0.50 -13.37 6.27
N GLY A 216 -1.43 -13.47 5.30
CA GLY A 216 -2.67 -14.25 5.39
C GLY A 216 -3.81 -13.57 6.14
N TYR A 217 -3.71 -12.27 6.41
CA TYR A 217 -4.71 -11.53 7.18
C TYR A 217 -6.07 -11.46 6.46
N THR A 218 -6.12 -10.99 5.21
CA THR A 218 -7.36 -11.01 4.41
C THR A 218 -7.87 -12.42 4.15
N GLU A 219 -6.97 -13.40 3.98
CA GLU A 219 -7.32 -14.82 3.80
C GLU A 219 -8.10 -15.37 4.99
N ASP A 220 -7.64 -15.14 6.22
CA ASP A 220 -8.32 -15.65 7.41
C ASP A 220 -9.63 -14.90 7.69
N LEU A 221 -9.69 -13.59 7.39
CA LEU A 221 -10.94 -12.81 7.43
C LEU A 221 -11.95 -13.20 6.36
N SER A 222 -11.53 -13.95 5.33
CA SER A 222 -12.37 -14.34 4.19
C SER A 222 -12.56 -15.84 4.07
N ARG A 223 -12.19 -16.59 5.12
CA ARG A 223 -12.30 -18.05 5.09
C ARG A 223 -13.76 -18.45 4.82
N PRO A 224 -14.01 -19.50 4.02
CA PRO A 224 -15.36 -19.93 3.68
C PRO A 224 -16.24 -20.12 4.92
N GLY A 225 -17.42 -19.46 4.92
CA GLY A 225 -18.41 -19.57 5.98
C GLY A 225 -18.18 -18.66 7.20
N ILE A 226 -17.15 -17.81 7.20
CA ILE A 226 -16.95 -16.85 8.29
C ILE A 226 -18.12 -15.86 8.43
N THR A 227 -18.53 -15.62 9.67
CA THR A 227 -19.59 -14.68 10.02
C THR A 227 -19.04 -13.32 10.45
N GLY A 228 -19.88 -12.28 10.43
CA GLY A 228 -19.50 -10.96 10.94
C GLY A 228 -19.13 -10.97 12.43
N GLU A 229 -19.74 -11.85 13.23
CA GLU A 229 -19.43 -12.04 14.65
C GLU A 229 -18.04 -12.67 14.85
N GLU A 230 -17.69 -13.68 14.04
CA GLU A 230 -16.35 -14.27 14.06
C GLU A 230 -15.28 -13.27 13.59
N GLN A 231 -15.55 -12.48 12.55
CA GLN A 231 -14.64 -11.39 12.17
C GLN A 231 -14.47 -10.41 13.33
N ALA A 232 -15.56 -9.97 13.98
CA ALA A 232 -15.49 -9.08 15.13
C ALA A 232 -14.65 -9.69 16.28
N ALA A 233 -14.77 -11.00 16.52
CA ALA A 233 -13.96 -11.70 17.53
C ALA A 233 -12.47 -11.73 17.17
N LEU A 234 -12.11 -11.97 15.91
CA LEU A 234 -10.71 -11.92 15.44
C LEU A 234 -10.11 -10.51 15.59
N LEU A 235 -10.91 -9.48 15.30
CA LEU A 235 -10.48 -8.08 15.33
C LEU A 235 -10.51 -7.45 16.74
N ALA A 236 -11.08 -8.13 17.73
CA ALA A 236 -11.33 -7.58 19.07
C ALA A 236 -10.05 -7.22 19.85
N SER A 237 -8.92 -7.85 19.51
CA SER A 237 -7.63 -7.56 20.15
C SER A 237 -7.05 -6.21 19.73
N HIS A 238 -7.52 -5.63 18.61
CA HIS A 238 -6.90 -4.50 17.91
C HIS A 238 -5.42 -4.72 17.55
N LYS A 239 -4.99 -5.98 17.48
CA LYS A 239 -3.68 -6.38 17.02
C LYS A 239 -3.76 -6.85 15.58
N ALA A 240 -2.68 -6.62 14.85
CA ALA A 240 -2.50 -7.15 13.52
C ALA A 240 -1.01 -7.38 13.28
N ILE A 241 -0.71 -8.49 12.63
CA ILE A 241 0.63 -8.74 12.10
C ILE A 241 0.98 -7.64 11.10
N GLY A 242 2.28 -7.37 10.95
CA GLY A 242 2.80 -6.45 9.96
C GLY A 242 4.32 -6.39 10.07
N VAL A 243 4.96 -5.61 9.21
CA VAL A 243 6.41 -5.41 9.26
C VAL A 243 6.80 -4.69 10.56
N GLU A 244 7.98 -4.99 11.10
CA GLU A 244 8.46 -4.31 12.30
C GLU A 244 8.55 -2.78 12.11
N GLY A 245 7.86 -2.05 12.99
CA GLY A 245 7.76 -0.58 12.92
C GLY A 245 8.89 0.12 13.64
N ASN A 246 10.08 0.23 13.03
CA ASN A 246 11.22 0.93 13.61
C ASN A 246 12.11 1.62 12.56
N VAL A 247 13.06 2.45 13.01
CA VAL A 247 13.96 3.21 12.12
C VAL A 247 14.88 2.29 11.30
N ALA A 248 15.28 1.14 11.85
CA ALA A 248 16.13 0.19 11.11
C ALA A 248 15.37 -0.43 9.92
N ALA A 249 14.08 -0.75 10.10
CA ALA A 249 13.21 -1.14 9.00
C ALA A 249 13.03 0.00 7.99
N ALA A 250 12.74 1.22 8.44
CA ALA A 250 12.62 2.37 7.54
C ALA A 250 13.88 2.56 6.66
N LYS A 251 15.06 2.42 7.26
CA LYS A 251 16.35 2.45 6.57
C LYS A 251 16.48 1.33 5.53
N TRP A 252 16.11 0.10 5.87
CA TRP A 252 16.15 -1.03 4.94
C TRP A 252 15.28 -0.78 3.72
N PHE A 253 14.03 -0.35 3.91
CA PHE A 253 13.11 -0.04 2.81
C PHE A 253 13.61 1.10 1.92
N TRP A 254 14.17 2.16 2.51
CA TRP A 254 14.75 3.24 1.73
C TRP A 254 15.95 2.78 0.90
N ASN A 255 16.87 2.01 1.50
CA ASN A 255 18.10 1.56 0.83
C ASN A 255 17.87 0.53 -0.28
N HIS A 256 16.76 -0.23 -0.24
CA HIS A 256 16.34 -1.06 -1.37
C HIS A 256 15.70 -0.26 -2.50
N HIS A 257 15.35 1.02 -2.25
CA HIS A 257 14.72 1.92 -3.21
C HIS A 257 13.47 1.30 -3.84
N PHE A 258 12.51 0.89 -3.00
CA PHE A 258 11.20 0.47 -3.47
C PHE A 258 10.37 1.65 -3.97
N SER A 259 9.57 1.44 -5.02
CA SER A 259 8.65 2.45 -5.56
C SER A 259 7.39 2.61 -4.73
N ALA A 260 6.91 1.51 -4.13
CA ALA A 260 5.75 1.44 -3.26
C ALA A 260 5.81 0.14 -2.45
N VAL A 261 5.00 0.04 -1.41
CA VAL A 261 4.86 -1.19 -0.61
C VAL A 261 3.39 -1.56 -0.49
N ALA A 262 3.07 -2.85 -0.40
CA ALA A 262 1.73 -3.30 -0.09
C ALA A 262 1.72 -4.57 0.76
N GLY A 263 0.59 -4.85 1.39
CA GLY A 263 0.38 -6.09 2.12
C GLY A 263 -1.09 -6.41 2.30
N ASP A 264 -1.37 -7.59 2.84
CA ASP A 264 -2.73 -8.04 3.17
C ASP A 264 -3.16 -7.71 4.61
N ALA A 265 -2.26 -7.20 5.45
CA ALA A 265 -2.56 -6.83 6.83
C ALA A 265 -3.40 -5.55 6.94
N LEU A 266 -3.95 -5.31 8.14
CA LEU A 266 -4.74 -4.13 8.48
C LEU A 266 -3.95 -2.82 8.37
N ALA A 267 -2.68 -2.87 8.75
CA ALA A 267 -1.69 -1.85 8.51
C ALA A 267 -0.44 -2.50 7.92
N PHE A 268 0.36 -1.79 7.14
CA PHE A 268 1.59 -2.38 6.60
C PHE A 268 2.60 -2.78 7.72
N GLU A 269 2.72 -1.94 8.75
CA GLU A 269 3.50 -2.24 9.95
C GLU A 269 2.65 -2.89 11.04
N VAL A 270 3.31 -3.61 11.95
CA VAL A 270 2.65 -4.32 13.05
C VAL A 270 1.82 -3.40 13.93
N LEU A 271 0.63 -3.87 14.35
CA LEU A 271 -0.24 -3.18 15.31
C LEU A 271 -0.31 -3.94 16.64
N PRO A 272 -0.28 -3.23 17.79
CA PRO A 272 -0.08 -1.78 17.91
C PRO A 272 1.38 -1.36 17.69
N ALA A 273 1.61 -0.06 17.47
CA ALA A 273 2.95 0.51 17.33
C ALA A 273 3.86 0.14 18.51
N ARG A 274 5.18 0.17 18.28
CA ARG A 274 6.19 -0.04 19.32
C ARG A 274 7.11 1.16 19.38
N ARG A 275 7.34 1.68 20.59
CA ARG A 275 8.36 2.71 20.82
C ARG A 275 9.75 2.07 20.85
N GLU A 276 10.79 2.89 20.75
CA GLU A 276 12.19 2.42 20.78
C GLU A 276 12.54 1.62 22.03
N ASP A 277 11.91 1.92 23.17
CA ASP A 277 12.08 1.19 24.44
C ASP A 277 11.30 -0.14 24.50
N GLY A 278 10.61 -0.51 23.42
CA GLY A 278 9.77 -1.70 23.32
C GLY A 278 8.37 -1.56 23.91
N SER A 279 8.03 -0.40 24.49
CA SER A 279 6.68 -0.16 25.02
C SER A 279 5.63 -0.01 23.90
N VAL A 280 4.38 -0.30 24.23
CA VAL A 280 3.26 -0.18 23.29
C VAL A 280 2.92 1.30 23.04
N GLY A 281 2.93 1.68 21.76
CA GLY A 281 2.53 3.00 21.26
C GLY A 281 1.07 3.07 20.81
N GLY A 282 0.59 4.29 20.59
CA GLY A 282 -0.70 4.56 19.96
C GLY A 282 -0.67 4.47 18.43
N ILE A 283 -1.86 4.54 17.81
CA ILE A 283 -1.98 4.57 16.33
C ILE A 283 -1.32 5.81 15.71
N ASN A 284 -1.16 6.88 16.48
CA ASN A 284 -0.45 8.11 16.10
C ASN A 284 1.09 7.99 16.27
N GLU A 285 1.60 6.80 16.60
CA GLU A 285 3.03 6.53 16.82
C GLU A 285 3.56 5.46 15.85
N LEU A 286 2.83 5.20 14.76
CA LEU A 286 3.28 4.32 13.68
C LEU A 286 4.54 4.89 13.03
N VAL A 287 5.60 4.09 12.99
CA VAL A 287 6.92 4.53 12.58
C VAL A 287 7.03 4.49 11.06
N LEU A 288 6.71 3.35 10.45
CA LEU A 288 6.81 3.20 8.98
C LEU A 288 5.79 4.07 8.26
N HIS A 289 4.58 4.27 8.78
CA HIS A 289 3.61 5.18 8.17
C HIS A 289 4.15 6.60 8.03
N GLN A 290 4.81 7.12 9.07
CA GLN A 290 5.44 8.44 9.01
C GLN A 290 6.63 8.46 8.06
N TYR A 291 7.53 7.47 8.16
CA TYR A 291 8.68 7.39 7.27
C TYR A 291 8.27 7.26 5.81
N PHE A 292 7.37 6.35 5.50
CA PHE A 292 6.97 6.04 4.14
C PHE A 292 6.19 7.19 3.54
N LEU A 293 5.07 7.58 4.13
CA LEU A 293 4.17 8.56 3.51
C LEU A 293 4.70 9.99 3.61
N ALA A 294 5.16 10.43 4.78
CA ALA A 294 5.52 11.82 5.01
C ALA A 294 6.99 12.13 4.72
N LEU A 295 7.93 11.19 4.89
CA LEU A 295 9.36 11.47 4.76
C LEU A 295 9.93 10.99 3.43
N PHE A 296 9.67 9.75 3.03
CA PHE A 296 10.18 9.15 1.79
C PHE A 296 9.34 9.52 0.56
N GLY A 297 8.03 9.66 0.74
CA GLY A 297 7.09 9.69 -0.39
C GLY A 297 6.81 8.30 -0.95
N LEU A 298 6.85 7.27 -0.10
CA LEU A 298 6.59 5.87 -0.42
C LEU A 298 5.13 5.52 -0.09
N ASN A 299 4.31 5.25 -1.10
CA ASN A 299 2.91 4.88 -0.90
C ASN A 299 2.73 3.49 -0.28
N ILE A 300 1.68 3.34 0.52
CA ILE A 300 1.34 2.11 1.26
C ILE A 300 0.05 1.51 0.71
N GLY A 301 0.06 0.21 0.42
CA GLY A 301 -1.11 -0.58 0.09
C GLY A 301 -1.48 -1.53 1.23
N GLU A 302 -2.74 -1.55 1.62
CA GLU A 302 -3.19 -2.34 2.78
C GLU A 302 -4.42 -3.16 2.42
N LEU A 303 -4.63 -4.27 3.15
CA LEU A 303 -5.75 -5.20 2.97
C LEU A 303 -5.85 -5.78 1.55
N TRP A 304 -4.73 -6.01 0.86
CA TRP A 304 -4.74 -6.66 -0.46
C TRP A 304 -5.16 -8.13 -0.35
N ASP A 305 -5.83 -8.66 -1.38
CA ASP A 305 -6.13 -10.10 -1.46
C ASP A 305 -4.96 -10.82 -2.15
N LEU A 306 -4.15 -11.50 -1.36
CA LEU A 306 -2.88 -12.08 -1.83
C LEU A 306 -2.91 -13.62 -1.90
N LYS A 307 -4.02 -14.26 -1.54
CA LYS A 307 -4.08 -15.74 -1.47
C LYS A 307 -3.79 -16.38 -2.82
N ALA A 308 -4.53 -15.97 -3.85
CA ALA A 308 -4.37 -16.52 -5.20
C ALA A 308 -2.99 -16.20 -5.80
N LEU A 309 -2.43 -15.03 -5.47
CA LEU A 309 -1.09 -14.63 -5.87
C LEU A 309 -0.03 -15.56 -5.27
N GLY A 310 -0.07 -15.78 -3.95
CA GLY A 310 0.87 -16.67 -3.25
C GLY A 310 0.78 -18.12 -3.75
N GLU A 311 -0.43 -18.64 -3.94
CA GLU A 311 -0.65 -19.99 -4.51
C GLU A 311 -0.07 -20.12 -5.92
N HIS A 312 -0.27 -19.11 -6.76
CA HIS A 312 0.28 -19.13 -8.12
C HIS A 312 1.81 -19.01 -8.11
N ALA A 313 2.36 -18.05 -7.36
CA ALA A 313 3.80 -17.83 -7.24
C ALA A 313 4.53 -19.10 -6.77
N GLN A 314 3.99 -19.77 -5.75
CA GLN A 314 4.52 -21.05 -5.27
C GLN A 314 4.43 -22.15 -6.34
N LYS A 315 3.30 -22.24 -7.06
CA LYS A 315 3.10 -23.24 -8.13
C LYS A 315 4.11 -23.08 -9.26
N VAL A 316 4.42 -21.85 -9.67
CA VAL A 316 5.36 -21.59 -10.79
C VAL A 316 6.81 -21.38 -10.33
N GLY A 317 7.05 -21.31 -9.02
CA GLY A 317 8.38 -21.05 -8.44
C GLY A 317 8.92 -19.67 -8.81
N ARG A 318 8.05 -18.68 -8.97
CA ARG A 318 8.40 -17.30 -9.35
C ARG A 318 7.58 -16.31 -8.53
N TYR A 319 8.28 -15.42 -7.85
CA TYR A 319 7.71 -14.47 -6.90
C TYR A 319 7.78 -13.02 -7.39
N SER A 320 8.22 -12.81 -8.62
CA SER A 320 8.16 -11.54 -9.35
C SER A 320 7.14 -11.60 -10.49
N PHE A 321 6.48 -10.47 -10.74
CA PHE A 321 5.43 -10.33 -11.75
C PHE A 321 5.32 -8.88 -12.20
N LEU A 322 4.66 -8.65 -13.33
CA LEU A 322 4.27 -7.30 -13.72
C LEU A 322 3.06 -6.91 -12.86
N LEU A 323 3.16 -5.78 -12.17
CA LEU A 323 2.09 -5.22 -11.37
C LEU A 323 1.54 -3.97 -12.07
N THR A 324 0.22 -3.91 -12.21
CA THR A 324 -0.49 -2.70 -12.62
C THR A 324 -1.49 -2.31 -11.56
N SER A 325 -1.60 -1.01 -11.28
CA SER A 325 -2.61 -0.48 -10.37
C SER A 325 -2.99 0.95 -10.77
N VAL A 326 -4.29 1.20 -10.81
CA VAL A 326 -4.86 2.48 -11.24
C VAL A 326 -5.96 2.88 -10.26
N PRO A 327 -5.63 3.68 -9.22
CA PRO A 327 -6.59 4.23 -8.29
C PRO A 327 -7.76 4.95 -8.96
N LEU A 328 -8.82 5.23 -8.18
CA LEU A 328 -9.89 6.11 -8.61
C LEU A 328 -9.32 7.50 -8.94
N ASN A 329 -9.76 8.06 -10.06
CA ASN A 329 -9.37 9.40 -10.49
C ASN A 329 -10.21 10.46 -9.77
N VAL A 330 -10.08 10.53 -8.45
CA VAL A 330 -10.76 11.52 -7.61
C VAL A 330 -9.76 12.60 -7.23
N PRO A 331 -9.92 13.83 -7.74
CA PRO A 331 -9.07 14.97 -7.40
C PRO A 331 -8.99 15.19 -5.88
N GLY A 332 -7.77 15.31 -5.36
CA GLY A 332 -7.54 15.45 -3.92
C GLY A 332 -7.68 14.16 -3.11
N ALA A 333 -7.78 12.99 -3.76
CA ALA A 333 -7.95 11.70 -3.08
C ALA A 333 -6.82 11.39 -2.08
N VAL A 334 -7.24 11.16 -0.84
CA VAL A 334 -6.39 10.75 0.29
C VAL A 334 -6.12 9.24 0.28
N GLY A 335 -7.03 8.45 -0.26
CA GLY A 335 -6.86 7.02 -0.48
C GLY A 335 -7.84 6.53 -1.54
N SER A 336 -7.66 5.29 -1.98
CA SER A 336 -8.48 4.69 -3.03
C SER A 336 -8.37 3.17 -3.00
N PRO A 337 -9.40 2.42 -3.42
CA PRO A 337 -9.20 1.05 -3.88
C PRO A 337 -8.06 0.97 -4.91
N PRO A 338 -7.24 -0.08 -4.90
CA PRO A 338 -6.02 -0.08 -5.69
C PRO A 338 -6.26 -0.42 -7.16
N ASN A 339 -7.32 -1.17 -7.48
CA ASN A 339 -7.54 -1.71 -8.82
C ASN A 339 -6.26 -2.40 -9.34
N ALA A 340 -5.74 -3.31 -8.52
CA ALA A 340 -4.44 -3.94 -8.71
C ALA A 340 -4.55 -5.31 -9.41
N LEU A 341 -3.67 -5.54 -10.38
CA LEU A 341 -3.52 -6.81 -11.10
C LEU A 341 -2.04 -7.23 -11.09
N ALA A 342 -1.79 -8.48 -10.69
CA ALA A 342 -0.53 -9.17 -10.96
C ALA A 342 -0.64 -9.94 -12.28
N LEU A 343 0.37 -9.79 -13.14
CA LEU A 343 0.44 -10.37 -14.49
C LEU A 343 1.70 -11.22 -14.61
N PHE A 344 1.52 -12.51 -14.84
CA PHE A 344 2.58 -13.51 -14.95
C PHE A 344 2.85 -13.94 -16.37
#